data_AF-A0AAW9A889-F1
#
_entry.id   AF-A0AAW9A889-F1
#
_cell.length_a   1.000
_cell.length_b   1.000
_cell.length_c   1.000
_cell.angle_alpha   90.00
_cell.angle_beta   90.00
_cell.angle_gamma   90.00
#
_symmetry.space_group_name_H-M   'P 1'
#
loop_
_entity.id
_entity.type
_entity.pdbx_description
1 polymer ?
#
loop_
_entity_poly.entity_id
_entity_poly.type
_entity_poly.pdbx_seq_one_letter_code
_entity_poly.pdbx_strand_id
1 'polypeptide(L)'
;MEINVMEILFFIAILWIMVIVWKINRRVTGIKHILDQLSKQYGVPENPINDELRKLISQGEAIKAEKIARKTLGLSMLEGMQYVDDLKKKGKNS
;
A
#
# COMPACT_ATOMS: atom_id res chain seq x y z
N MET A 1 36.75 3.21 -24.22
CA MET A 1 35.99 2.17 -23.48
C MET A 1 35.13 1.46 -24.50
N GLU A 2 35.49 0.22 -24.85
CA GLU A 2 34.64 -0.62 -25.68
C GLU A 2 33.51 -1.16 -24.80
N ILE A 3 32.26 -0.90 -25.18
CA ILE A 3 31.11 -1.41 -24.44
C ILE A 3 30.99 -2.90 -24.78
N ASN A 4 31.13 -3.75 -23.76
CA ASN A 4 31.01 -5.19 -23.96
C ASN A 4 29.56 -5.56 -24.28
N VAL A 5 29.35 -6.47 -25.22
CA VAL A 5 28.00 -6.97 -25.57
C VAL A 5 27.25 -7.50 -24.33
N MET A 6 27.98 -8.08 -23.38
CA MET A 6 27.44 -8.53 -22.09
C MET A 6 26.87 -7.39 -21.24
N GLU A 7 27.48 -6.21 -21.27
CA GLU A 7 26.97 -5.03 -20.55
C GLU A 7 25.65 -4.55 -21.17
N ILE A 8 25.55 -4.56 -22.51
CA ILE A 8 24.32 -4.19 -23.23
C ILE A 8 23.17 -5.14 -22.87
N LEU A 9 23.45 -6.45 -22.84
CA LEU A 9 22.45 -7.46 -22.43
C LEU A 9 21.99 -7.26 -20.99
N PHE A 10 22.89 -6.88 -20.10
CA PHE A 10 22.57 -6.59 -18.69
C PHE A 10 21.64 -5.38 -18.57
N PHE A 11 21.92 -4.30 -19.32
CA PHE A 11 21.04 -3.13 -19.37
C PHE A 11 19.65 -3.45 -19.91
N ILE A 12 19.56 -4.28 -20.97
CA ILE A 12 18.27 -4.70 -21.53
C ILE A 12 17.48 -5.53 -20.49
N ALA A 13 18.14 -6.43 -19.77
CA ALA A 13 17.49 -7.22 -18.72
C ALA A 13 16.94 -6.34 -17.59
N ILE A 14 17.70 -5.33 -17.14
CA ILE A 14 17.26 -4.38 -16.12
C ILE A 14 16.04 -3.59 -16.60
N LEU A 15 16.06 -3.08 -17.83
CA LEU A 15 14.93 -2.36 -18.42
C LEU A 15 13.68 -3.25 -18.47
N TRP A 16 13.83 -4.52 -18.82
CA TRP A 16 12.72 -5.47 -18.88
C TRP A 16 12.09 -5.73 -17.51
N ILE A 17 12.91 -5.92 -16.48
CA ILE A 17 12.45 -6.07 -15.09
C ILE A 17 11.69 -4.82 -14.65
N MET A 18 12.20 -3.63 -14.97
CA MET A 18 11.55 -2.36 -14.61
C MET A 18 10.14 -2.25 -15.20
N VAL A 19 9.94 -2.65 -16.45
CA VAL A 19 8.62 -2.67 -17.10
C VAL A 19 7.66 -3.64 -16.41
N ILE A 20 8.15 -4.82 -16.00
CA ILE A 20 7.34 -5.82 -15.28
C ILE A 20 6.86 -5.27 -13.94
N VAL A 21 7.75 -4.66 -13.16
CA VAL A 21 7.40 -4.04 -11.87
C VAL A 21 6.33 -2.96 -12.06
N TRP A 22 6.46 -2.13 -13.08
CA TRP A 22 5.49 -1.07 -13.38
C TRP A 22 4.10 -1.63 -13.75
N LYS A 23 4.06 -2.71 -14.53
CA LYS A 23 2.81 -3.39 -14.92
C LYS A 23 2.12 -4.05 -13.73
N ILE A 24 2.89 -4.65 -12.81
CA ILE A 24 2.36 -5.28 -11.59
C ILE A 24 1.74 -4.21 -10.68
N ASN A 25 2.44 -3.10 -10.43
CA ASN A 25 1.92 -2.02 -9.60
C ASN A 25 0.58 -1.47 -10.12
N ARG A 26 0.45 -1.25 -11.44
CA ARG A 26 -0.83 -0.81 -12.02
C ARG A 26 -1.98 -1.79 -11.75
N ARG A 27 -1.74 -3.10 -11.86
CA ARG A 27 -2.77 -4.13 -11.62
C ARG A 27 -3.18 -4.18 -10.14
N VAL A 28 -2.21 -4.09 -9.24
CA VAL A 28 -2.46 -4.09 -7.79
C VAL A 28 -3.32 -2.87 -7.38
N THR A 29 -3.03 -1.68 -7.93
CA THR A 29 -3.83 -0.48 -7.66
C THR A 29 -5.28 -0.63 -8.15
N GLY A 30 -5.49 -1.23 -9.33
CA GLY A 30 -6.84 -1.50 -9.85
C GLY A 30 -7.64 -2.44 -8.94
N ILE A 31 -7.00 -3.52 -8.45
CA ILE A 31 -7.63 -4.48 -7.53
C ILE A 31 -7.97 -3.81 -6.19
N LYS A 32 -7.06 -3.00 -5.62
CA LYS A 32 -7.34 -2.24 -4.39
C LYS A 32 -8.59 -1.36 -4.54
N HIS A 33 -8.77 -0.73 -5.71
CA HIS A 33 -9.91 0.16 -5.94
C HIS A 33 -11.24 -0.59 -6.03
N ILE A 34 -11.26 -1.74 -6.74
CA ILE A 34 -12.44 -2.62 -6.81
C ILE A 34 -12.77 -3.16 -5.41
N LEU A 35 -11.76 -3.52 -4.62
CA LEU A 35 -11.95 -4.03 -3.26
C LEU A 35 -12.54 -2.97 -2.32
N ASP A 36 -12.09 -1.70 -2.40
CA ASP A 36 -12.67 -0.60 -1.59
C ASP A 36 -14.12 -0.31 -2.00
N GLN A 37 -14.44 -0.39 -3.30
CA GLN A 37 -15.83 -0.26 -3.78
C GLN A 37 -16.71 -1.41 -3.30
N LEU A 38 -16.23 -2.65 -3.38
CA LEU A 38 -16.95 -3.82 -2.89
C LEU A 38 -17.14 -3.79 -1.36
N SER A 39 -16.11 -3.38 -0.61
CA SER A 39 -16.19 -3.22 0.85
C SER A 39 -17.28 -2.22 1.25
N LYS A 40 -17.38 -1.09 0.55
CA LYS A 40 -18.44 -0.08 0.77
C LYS A 40 -19.83 -0.59 0.40
N GLN A 41 -19.95 -1.42 -0.63
CA GLN A 41 -21.23 -1.92 -1.13
C GLN A 41 -21.76 -3.11 -0.32
N TYR A 42 -20.89 -3.97 0.20
CA TYR A 42 -21.28 -5.22 0.87
C TYR A 42 -21.24 -5.17 2.41
N GLY A 43 -20.96 -4.01 3.02
CA GLY A 43 -20.94 -3.90 4.48
C GLY A 43 -20.00 -4.91 5.13
N VAL A 44 -18.87 -5.21 4.46
CA VAL A 44 -17.88 -6.16 4.97
C VAL A 44 -17.35 -5.58 6.27
N PRO A 45 -17.38 -6.33 7.39
CA PRO A 45 -16.87 -5.83 8.66
C PRO A 45 -15.44 -5.36 8.48
N GLU A 46 -15.16 -4.12 8.89
CA GLU A 46 -13.81 -3.58 8.88
C GLU A 46 -12.89 -4.56 9.62
N ASN A 47 -11.65 -4.69 9.15
CA ASN A 47 -10.67 -5.53 9.82
C ASN A 47 -10.61 -5.08 11.30
N PRO A 48 -10.71 -5.98 12.30
CA PRO A 48 -10.72 -5.61 13.73
C PRO A 48 -9.54 -4.72 14.16
N ILE A 49 -8.45 -4.74 13.40
CA ILE A 49 -7.30 -3.84 13.57
C ILE A 49 -7.67 -2.36 13.35
N ASN A 50 -8.68 -2.07 12.52
CA ASN A 50 -9.10 -0.69 12.23
C ASN A 50 -9.66 0.03 13.45
N ASP A 51 -10.34 -0.67 14.35
CA ASP A 51 -10.84 -0.08 15.58
C ASP A 51 -9.70 0.29 16.52
N GLU A 52 -8.68 -0.57 16.59
CA GLU A 52 -7.47 -0.33 17.36
C GLU A 52 -6.67 0.85 16.76
N LEU A 53 -6.54 0.89 15.44
CA LEU A 53 -5.88 1.99 14.74
C LEU A 53 -6.65 3.31 14.88
N ARG A 54 -7.99 3.30 14.78
CA ARG A 54 -8.84 4.49 15.00
C ARG A 54 -8.69 5.04 16.42
N LYS A 55 -8.63 4.16 17.43
CA LYS A 55 -8.33 4.56 18.82
C LYS A 55 -6.96 5.24 18.92
N LEU A 56 -5.92 4.65 18.34
CA LEU A 56 -4.56 5.22 18.36
C LEU A 56 -4.49 6.56 17.61
N ILE A 57 -5.17 6.68 16.47
CA ILE A 57 -5.26 7.94 15.71
C ILE A 57 -5.98 9.01 16.55
N SER A 58 -7.07 8.66 17.23
CA SER A 58 -7.81 9.59 18.10
C SER A 58 -7.01 10.07 19.31
N GLN A 59 -6.05 9.26 19.76
CA GLN A 59 -5.12 9.60 20.84
C GLN A 59 -3.91 10.42 20.37
N GLY A 60 -3.81 10.73 19.08
CA GLY A 60 -2.67 11.43 18.49
C GLY A 60 -1.44 10.55 18.24
N GLU A 61 -1.54 9.24 18.49
CA GLU A 61 -0.46 8.26 18.33
C GLU A 61 -0.36 7.72 16.89
N ALA A 62 -0.40 8.60 15.89
CA ALA A 62 -0.40 8.23 14.46
C ALA A 62 0.82 7.37 14.05
N ILE A 63 1.99 7.65 14.62
CA ILE A 63 3.23 6.88 14.37
C ILE A 63 3.10 5.44 14.88
N LYS A 64 2.42 5.24 16.02
CA LYS A 64 2.21 3.91 16.60
C LYS A 64 1.14 3.13 15.84
N ALA A 65 0.10 3.84 15.38
CA ALA A 65 -0.89 3.30 14.45
C ALA A 65 -0.21 2.80 13.15
N GLU A 66 0.69 3.60 12.56
CA GLU A 66 1.45 3.18 11.37
C GLU A 66 2.28 1.92 11.64
N LYS A 67 2.98 1.88 12.78
CA LYS A 67 3.82 0.74 13.16
C LYS A 67 3.01 -0.55 13.35
N ILE A 68 1.83 -0.46 13.94
CA ILE A 68 0.92 -1.60 14.13
C ILE A 68 0.31 -2.02 12.80
N ALA A 69 -0.16 -1.08 11.98
CA ALA A 69 -0.67 -1.36 10.64
C ALA A 69 0.38 -2.11 9.79
N ARG A 70 1.63 -1.65 9.80
CA ARG A 70 2.74 -2.32 9.09
C ARG A 70 3.02 -3.72 9.60
N LYS A 71 3.08 -3.90 10.92
CA LYS A 71 3.39 -5.20 11.53
C LYS A 71 2.29 -6.22 11.29
N THR A 72 1.03 -5.80 11.35
CA THR A 72 -0.11 -6.72 11.31
C THR A 72 -0.64 -6.95 9.89
N LEU A 73 -0.56 -5.94 9.01
CA LEU A 73 -1.03 -6.04 7.63
C LEU A 73 0.11 -6.35 6.63
N GLY A 74 1.36 -6.46 7.09
CA GLY A 74 2.52 -6.71 6.24
C GLY A 74 2.81 -5.58 5.25
N LEU A 75 2.35 -4.37 5.55
CA LEU A 75 2.45 -3.22 4.66
C LEU A 75 3.86 -2.64 4.66
N SER A 76 4.28 -2.13 3.50
CA SER A 76 5.47 -1.29 3.41
C SER A 76 5.28 0.02 4.20
N MET A 77 6.38 0.73 4.46
CA MET A 77 6.33 1.99 5.21
C MET A 77 5.38 3.02 4.59
N LEU A 78 5.44 3.17 3.26
CA LEU A 78 4.56 4.08 2.52
C LEU A 78 3.09 3.64 2.61
N GLU A 79 2.83 2.33 2.46
CA GLU A 79 1.47 1.79 2.50
C GLU A 79 0.86 1.86 3.90
N GLY A 80 1.64 1.64 4.96
CA GLY A 80 1.17 1.79 6.34
C GLY A 80 0.77 3.24 6.65
N MET A 81 1.54 4.20 6.14
CA MET A 81 1.22 5.62 6.30
C MET A 81 -0.05 6.00 5.52
N GLN A 82 -0.16 5.57 4.26
CA GLN A 82 -1.37 5.75 3.45
C GLN A 82 -2.60 5.12 4.10
N TYR A 83 -2.46 3.94 4.71
CA TYR A 83 -3.54 3.25 5.40
C TYR A 83 -4.08 4.05 6.61
N VAL A 84 -3.18 4.57 7.44
CA VAL A 84 -3.54 5.41 8.60
C VAL A 84 -4.15 6.74 8.14
N ASP A 85 -3.63 7.34 7.08
CA ASP A 85 -4.19 8.57 6.50
C ASP A 85 -5.59 8.37 5.92
N ASP A 86 -5.83 7.24 5.24
CA ASP A 86 -7.14 6.89 4.70
C ASP A 86 -8.16 6.60 5.81
N LEU A 87 -7.73 5.94 6.89
CA LEU A 87 -8.53 5.75 8.11
C LEU A 87 -8.91 7.09 8.76
N LYS A 88 -7.96 8.03 8.84
CA LYS A 88 -8.19 9.37 9.38
C LYS A 88 -9.18 10.17 8.53
N LYS A 89 -9.14 10.02 7.19
CA LYS A 89 -10.10 10.64 6.27
C LYS A 89 -11.50 10.04 6.40
N LYS A 90 -11.62 8.70 6.47
CA LYS A 90 -12.91 8.02 6.65
C LYS A 90 -13.58 8.36 7.98
N GLY A 91 -12.81 8.58 9.05
CA GLY A 91 -13.33 8.96 10.38
C GLY A 91 -13.77 10.42 10.54
N LYS A 92 -13.48 11.31 9.59
CA LYS A 92 -13.80 12.75 9.69
C LYS A 92 -15.13 13.16 9.02
N ASN A 93 -15.75 12.24 8.27
CA ASN A 93 -16.98 12.46 7.51
C ASN A 93 -18.20 11.73 8.11
N SER A 94 -18.13 11.30 9.38
CA SER A 94 -19.26 10.73 10.11
C SER A 94 -19.64 11.59 11.29
#